data_AF-A0A352EFN0-F1
#
_entry.id   AF-A0A352EFN0-F1
#
_cell.length_a   1.000
_cell.length_b   1.000
_cell.length_c   1.000
_cell.angle_alpha   90.00
_cell.angle_beta   90.00
_cell.angle_gamma   90.00
#
_symmetry.space_group_name_H-M   'P 1'
#
loop_
_entity.id
_entity.type
_entity.pdbx_description
1 polymer ?
#
loop_
_entity_poly.entity_id
_entity_poly.type
_entity_poly.pdbx_seq_one_letter_code
_entity_poly.pdbx_strand_id
1 'polypeptide(L)'
;IYLGFILLHGFDQKIGIEIARIRKEGGLFENLIDFVDRVPIGIEQITLLIRIGAFRFTSTSKQTLLWEAHHILKGRNNKDVVAAMPSLFKGVTQIHDHKVPLLNQTFLESAFDEIELLGFPLCNPFELADEPMEMGTMASELSQKLGHFVVVYGYLVTVKDTKTAKGDRMNFATFTDYNGDFLDSVHFPNIASQFPFRGKGLYKIQGRVSEEFGFYTVEASALYKVAMVPDPRYTDTISRSSDNYSKSSQSMKGGINQTNTAV
;
A
#
# COMPACT_ATOMS: atom_id res chain seq x y z
N ILE A 1 14.86 -10.04 -6.05
CA ILE A 1 13.81 -9.64 -7.01
C ILE A 1 13.64 -8.13 -6.89
N TYR A 2 13.42 -7.41 -8.01
CA TYR A 2 13.16 -5.97 -8.02
C TYR A 2 11.84 -5.68 -8.73
N LEU A 3 11.07 -4.72 -8.21
CA LEU A 3 9.85 -4.24 -8.85
C LEU A 3 10.16 -3.04 -9.74
N GLY A 4 9.59 -3.03 -10.95
CA GLY A 4 9.72 -1.90 -11.88
C GLY A 4 8.69 -0.80 -11.61
N PHE A 5 9.01 0.43 -11.99
CA PHE A 5 8.11 1.59 -11.84
C PHE A 5 6.77 1.43 -12.56
N ILE A 6 6.70 0.56 -13.57
CA ILE A 6 5.47 0.25 -14.32
C ILE A 6 4.33 -0.28 -13.44
N LEU A 7 4.66 -0.83 -12.26
CA LEU A 7 3.67 -1.35 -11.32
C LEU A 7 3.07 -0.26 -10.41
N LEU A 8 3.67 0.93 -10.35
CA LEU A 8 3.18 2.02 -9.52
C LEU A 8 2.00 2.70 -10.19
N HIS A 9 0.80 2.50 -9.63
CA HIS A 9 -0.40 3.18 -10.06
C HIS A 9 -0.23 4.71 -9.95
N GLY A 10 -0.53 5.42 -11.04
CA GLY A 10 -0.44 6.87 -11.11
C GLY A 10 0.96 7.44 -11.31
N PHE A 11 2.00 6.58 -11.39
CA PHE A 11 3.36 7.04 -11.68
C PHE A 11 3.59 7.21 -13.19
N ASP A 12 4.19 8.33 -13.58
CA ASP A 12 4.46 8.64 -14.98
C ASP A 12 5.59 7.76 -15.52
N GLN A 13 5.27 6.95 -16.53
CA GLN A 13 6.22 6.06 -17.20
C GLN A 13 7.43 6.82 -17.77
N LYS A 14 7.25 8.03 -18.28
CA LYS A 14 8.36 8.84 -18.82
C LYS A 14 9.35 9.22 -17.73
N ILE A 15 8.86 9.58 -16.55
CA ILE A 15 9.71 9.87 -15.39
C ILE A 15 10.46 8.61 -14.97
N GLY A 16 9.80 7.45 -14.95
CA GLY A 16 10.45 6.18 -14.64
C GLY A 16 11.61 5.83 -15.59
N ILE A 17 11.42 6.05 -16.90
CA ILE A 17 12.47 5.86 -17.91
C ILE A 17 13.61 6.86 -17.68
N GLU A 18 13.29 8.11 -17.41
CA GLU A 18 14.27 9.18 -17.21
C GLU A 18 15.11 8.97 -15.96
N ILE A 19 14.51 8.51 -14.85
CA ILE A 19 15.24 8.10 -13.63
C ILE A 19 16.27 7.03 -13.96
N ALA A 20 15.89 6.01 -14.74
CA ALA A 20 16.80 4.93 -15.11
C ALA A 20 17.96 5.44 -15.98
N ARG A 21 17.68 6.34 -16.92
CA ARG A 21 18.68 6.98 -17.79
C ARG A 21 19.67 7.82 -16.98
N ILE A 22 19.18 8.74 -16.15
CA ILE A 22 19.98 9.62 -15.28
C ILE A 22 20.85 8.83 -14.32
N ARG A 23 20.33 7.73 -13.75
CA ARG A 23 21.10 6.88 -12.85
C ARG A 23 22.20 6.11 -13.59
N LYS A 24 21.94 5.67 -14.83
CA LYS A 24 22.94 4.96 -15.64
C LYS A 24 24.10 5.87 -16.04
N GLU A 25 23.81 7.14 -16.36
CA GLU A 25 24.82 8.11 -16.80
C GLU A 25 25.54 8.80 -15.63
N GLY A 26 24.81 9.19 -14.58
CA GLY A 26 25.32 9.99 -13.45
C GLY A 26 25.60 9.19 -12.17
N GLY A 27 25.44 7.87 -12.18
CA GLY A 27 25.66 7.01 -11.01
C GLY A 27 24.48 7.00 -10.02
N LEU A 28 24.72 6.40 -8.84
CA LEU A 28 23.73 6.26 -7.77
C LEU A 28 23.24 7.62 -7.28
N PHE A 29 22.02 7.65 -6.73
CA PHE A 29 21.51 8.83 -6.02
C PHE A 29 22.01 8.81 -4.58
N GLU A 30 22.47 9.94 -4.08
CA GLU A 30 23.01 10.05 -2.71
C GLU A 30 21.91 10.29 -1.67
N ASN A 31 20.95 11.15 -1.98
CA ASN A 31 19.83 11.53 -1.11
C ASN A 31 18.69 12.14 -1.92
N LEU A 32 17.63 12.61 -1.24
CA LEU A 32 16.47 13.22 -1.87
C LEU A 32 16.82 14.49 -2.65
N ILE A 33 17.75 15.31 -2.15
CA ILE A 33 18.17 16.57 -2.81
C ILE A 33 18.88 16.23 -4.12
N ASP A 34 19.88 15.34 -4.10
CA ASP A 34 20.58 14.87 -5.30
C ASP A 34 19.60 14.32 -6.35
N PHE A 35 18.58 13.57 -5.90
CA PHE A 35 17.55 13.06 -6.80
C PHE A 35 16.72 14.18 -7.44
N VAL A 36 16.24 15.15 -6.65
CA VAL A 36 15.39 16.25 -7.13
C VAL A 36 16.15 17.26 -8.00
N ASP A 37 17.47 17.37 -7.82
CA ASP A 37 18.31 18.22 -8.67
C ASP A 37 18.63 17.58 -10.02
N ARG A 38 18.67 16.24 -10.08
CA ARG A 38 18.98 15.51 -11.32
C ARG A 38 17.74 15.15 -12.12
N VAL A 39 16.64 14.80 -11.44
CA VAL A 39 15.42 14.27 -12.08
C VAL A 39 14.35 15.36 -12.17
N PRO A 40 13.82 15.66 -13.36
CA PRO A 40 12.72 16.61 -13.52
C PRO A 40 11.40 15.99 -13.03
N ILE A 41 11.13 16.10 -11.72
CA ILE A 41 9.98 15.48 -11.06
C ILE A 41 9.16 16.50 -10.26
N GLY A 42 7.83 16.40 -10.36
CA GLY A 42 6.89 17.21 -9.59
C GLY A 42 6.53 16.58 -8.23
N ILE A 43 5.86 17.37 -7.37
CA ILE A 43 5.51 16.96 -5.99
C ILE A 43 4.60 15.73 -5.94
N GLU A 44 3.66 15.60 -6.88
CA GLU A 44 2.77 14.43 -6.95
C GLU A 44 3.56 13.14 -7.19
N GLN A 45 4.48 13.16 -8.14
CA GLN A 45 5.24 11.99 -8.59
C GLN A 45 6.30 11.57 -7.56
N ILE A 46 6.96 12.55 -6.92
CA ILE A 46 7.91 12.24 -5.85
C ILE A 46 7.19 11.70 -4.60
N THR A 47 5.97 12.18 -4.32
CA THR A 47 5.14 11.66 -3.23
C THR A 47 4.86 10.17 -3.40
N LEU A 48 4.53 9.72 -4.61
CA LEU A 48 4.33 8.29 -4.91
C LEU A 48 5.60 7.47 -4.63
N LEU A 49 6.78 7.96 -5.06
CA LEU A 49 8.06 7.30 -4.83
C LEU A 49 8.43 7.21 -3.35
N ILE A 50 8.15 8.27 -2.58
CA ILE A 50 8.39 8.28 -1.14
C ILE A 50 7.44 7.30 -0.44
N ARG A 51 6.14 7.35 -0.76
CA ARG A 51 5.12 6.45 -0.17
C ARG A 51 5.43 4.97 -0.39
N ILE A 52 5.89 4.59 -1.59
CA ILE A 52 6.32 3.20 -1.84
C ILE A 52 7.72 2.86 -1.29
N GLY A 53 8.39 3.80 -0.61
CA GLY A 53 9.69 3.55 0.01
C GLY A 53 10.85 3.41 -1.00
N ALA A 54 10.76 4.09 -2.16
CA ALA A 54 11.85 4.13 -3.14
C ALA A 54 13.13 4.77 -2.59
N PHE A 55 13.01 5.63 -1.57
CA PHE A 55 14.11 6.36 -0.93
C PHE A 55 14.66 5.70 0.35
N ARG A 56 14.30 4.44 0.65
CA ARG A 56 14.79 3.71 1.83
C ARG A 56 16.32 3.66 1.97
N PHE A 57 17.06 3.85 0.88
CA PHE A 57 18.53 3.92 0.88
C PHE A 57 19.08 5.10 1.69
N THR A 58 18.25 6.13 1.93
CA THR A 58 18.63 7.30 2.74
C THR A 58 18.56 7.04 4.25
N SER A 59 17.93 5.93 4.68
CA SER A 59 17.57 5.66 6.08
C SER A 59 16.71 6.75 6.74
N THR A 60 16.13 7.67 5.96
CA THR A 60 15.23 8.72 6.44
C THR A 60 13.78 8.22 6.42
N SER A 61 12.98 8.61 7.42
CA SER A 61 11.55 8.25 7.46
C SER A 61 10.79 8.88 6.29
N LYS A 62 9.72 8.21 5.86
CA LYS A 62 8.89 8.70 4.74
C LYS A 62 8.25 10.05 5.05
N GLN A 63 7.83 10.29 6.28
CA GLN A 63 7.23 11.56 6.71
C GLN A 63 8.24 12.71 6.60
N THR A 64 9.48 12.50 7.02
CA THR A 64 10.56 13.48 6.85
C THR A 64 10.83 13.71 5.37
N LEU A 65 10.94 12.66 4.56
CA LEU A 65 11.14 12.79 3.12
C LEU A 65 9.99 13.54 2.42
N LEU A 66 8.73 13.30 2.81
CA LEU A 66 7.57 14.02 2.28
C LEU A 66 7.64 15.51 2.62
N TRP A 67 7.98 15.83 3.87
CA TRP A 67 8.15 17.21 4.32
C TRP A 67 9.30 17.90 3.57
N GLU A 68 10.45 17.24 3.45
CA GLU A 68 11.60 17.73 2.68
C GLU A 68 11.25 17.94 1.22
N ALA A 69 10.56 16.98 0.58
CA ALA A 69 10.12 17.09 -0.82
C ALA A 69 9.20 18.30 -1.03
N HIS A 70 8.24 18.52 -0.12
CA HIS A 70 7.39 19.70 -0.15
C HIS A 70 8.21 20.98 -0.04
N HIS A 71 9.20 21.03 0.85
CA HIS A 71 10.03 22.21 1.06
C HIS A 71 10.96 22.49 -0.14
N ILE A 72 11.64 21.47 -0.68
CA ILE A 72 12.57 21.58 -1.81
C ILE A 72 11.83 22.04 -3.07
N LEU A 73 10.62 21.52 -3.31
CA LEU A 73 9.82 21.84 -4.49
C LEU A 73 8.94 23.09 -4.30
N LYS A 74 8.87 23.65 -3.09
CA LYS A 74 8.14 24.89 -2.83
C LYS A 74 8.78 26.05 -3.59
N GLY A 75 8.10 26.51 -4.64
CA GLY A 75 8.54 27.63 -5.48
C GLY A 75 9.18 27.23 -6.81
N ARG A 76 9.36 25.93 -7.10
CA ARG A 76 9.64 25.45 -8.46
C ARG A 76 8.32 25.42 -9.24
N ASN A 77 8.16 26.26 -10.25
CA ASN A 77 6.97 26.21 -11.11
C ASN A 77 7.12 25.05 -12.11
N ASN A 78 6.01 24.51 -12.62
CA ASN A 78 6.01 23.42 -13.62
C ASN A 78 6.86 23.74 -14.88
N LYS A 79 7.13 25.03 -15.16
CA LYS A 79 8.02 25.46 -16.26
C LYS A 79 9.50 25.23 -15.97
N ASP A 80 9.91 25.24 -14.69
CA ASP A 80 11.30 25.04 -14.25
C ASP A 80 11.70 23.56 -14.26
N VAL A 81 10.72 22.67 -14.08
CA VAL A 81 10.90 21.20 -14.16
C VAL A 81 11.30 20.77 -15.58
N VAL A 82 10.83 21.48 -16.61
CA VAL A 82 11.15 21.18 -18.03
C VAL A 82 12.53 21.74 -18.43
N ALA A 83 13.10 22.65 -17.65
CA ALA A 83 14.34 23.37 -17.94
C ALA A 83 15.43 23.10 -16.89
N ALA A 84 15.61 21.84 -16.47
CA ALA A 84 16.69 21.43 -15.58
C ALA A 84 18.05 21.57 -16.27
N MET A 85 18.54 22.81 -16.40
CA MET A 85 19.92 23.11 -16.74
C MET A 85 20.79 22.75 -15.53
N PRO A 86 21.91 22.03 -15.70
CA PRO A 86 22.85 21.78 -14.62
C PRO A 86 23.37 23.12 -14.06
N SER A 87 23.04 23.43 -12.81
CA SER A 87 23.58 24.62 -12.14
C SER A 87 25.09 24.44 -11.91
N LEU A 88 25.90 25.37 -12.44
CA LEU A 88 27.35 25.45 -12.19
C LEU A 88 27.69 25.91 -10.77
N PHE A 89 26.71 26.44 -10.04
CA PHE A 89 26.83 26.78 -8.63
C PHE A 89 26.10 25.71 -7.81
N LYS A 90 26.86 24.79 -7.21
CA LYS A 90 26.38 23.97 -6.10
C LYS A 90 26.17 24.91 -4.91
N GLY A 91 25.02 25.58 -4.88
CA GLY A 91 24.59 26.27 -3.68
C GLY A 91 24.51 25.24 -2.57
N VAL A 92 25.28 25.43 -1.50
CA VAL A 92 25.15 24.64 -0.28
C VAL A 92 23.76 24.91 0.25
N THR A 93 22.77 24.09 -0.13
CA THR A 93 21.46 24.11 0.49
C THR A 93 21.70 23.73 1.93
N GLN A 94 21.72 24.75 2.79
CA GLN A 94 21.90 24.62 4.22
C GLN A 94 20.89 23.57 4.69
N ILE A 95 21.41 22.46 5.20
CA ILE A 95 20.62 21.46 5.92
C ILE A 95 20.17 22.20 7.18
N HIS A 96 19.02 22.85 7.10
CA HIS A 96 18.37 23.32 8.29
C HIS A 96 18.01 22.07 9.08
N ASP A 97 18.55 21.99 10.30
CA ASP A 97 18.24 21.00 11.32
C ASP A 97 16.79 21.23 11.79
N HIS A 98 15.87 20.96 10.87
CA HIS A 98 14.45 21.00 11.14
C HIS A 98 14.17 19.80 12.02
N LYS A 99 13.86 20.05 13.29
CA LYS A 99 13.36 19.04 14.23
C LYS A 99 11.98 18.56 13.75
N VAL A 100 11.97 17.77 12.70
CA VAL A 100 10.78 17.04 12.25
C VAL A 100 10.46 16.06 13.38
N PRO A 101 9.23 16.06 13.92
CA PRO A 101 8.85 15.06 14.90
C PRO A 101 9.07 13.67 14.30
N LEU A 102 9.65 12.75 15.08
CA LEU A 102 9.88 11.35 14.71
C LEU A 102 8.54 10.64 14.55
N LEU A 103 7.87 10.90 13.43
CA LEU A 103 6.71 10.15 12.98
C LEU A 103 7.28 8.96 12.21
N ASN A 104 7.38 7.81 12.88
CA ASN A 104 7.74 6.57 12.24
C ASN A 104 6.47 5.95 11.65
N GLN A 105 6.51 5.65 10.35
CA GLN A 105 5.43 4.90 9.72
C GLN A 105 5.38 3.49 10.33
N THR A 106 4.18 3.04 10.65
CA THR A 106 3.96 1.67 11.08
C THR A 106 4.05 0.70 9.91
N PHE A 107 4.27 -0.58 10.21
CA PHE A 107 4.21 -1.65 9.23
C PHE A 107 2.87 -1.68 8.47
N LEU A 108 1.76 -1.50 9.20
CA LEU A 108 0.42 -1.50 8.62
C LEU A 108 0.21 -0.36 7.63
N GLU A 109 0.58 0.87 7.99
CA GLU A 109 0.49 2.02 7.09
C GLU A 109 1.32 1.79 5.80
N SER A 110 2.48 1.14 5.92
CA SER A 110 3.31 0.80 4.75
C SER A 110 2.63 -0.22 3.85
N ALA A 111 2.03 -1.28 4.43
CA ALA A 111 1.29 -2.28 3.68
C ALA A 111 0.07 -1.69 2.96
N PHE A 112 -0.64 -0.73 3.57
CA PHE A 112 -1.75 -0.05 2.93
C PHE A 112 -1.32 0.92 1.82
N ASP A 113 -0.19 1.62 1.97
CA ASP A 113 0.42 2.37 0.86
C ASP A 113 0.77 1.45 -0.32
N GLU A 114 1.33 0.26 -0.05
CA GLU A 114 1.66 -0.73 -1.08
C GLU A 114 0.41 -1.27 -1.78
N ILE A 115 -0.65 -1.59 -1.04
CA ILE A 115 -1.93 -2.02 -1.63
C ILE A 115 -2.52 -0.92 -2.52
N GLU A 116 -2.47 0.34 -2.09
CA GLU A 116 -2.99 1.47 -2.86
C GLU A 116 -2.18 1.72 -4.14
N LEU A 117 -0.85 1.63 -4.07
CA LEU A 117 0.05 1.99 -5.17
C LEU A 117 0.40 0.82 -6.09
N LEU A 118 0.49 -0.41 -5.58
CA LEU A 118 0.83 -1.62 -6.35
C LEU A 118 -0.38 -2.53 -6.59
N GLY A 119 -1.45 -2.40 -5.80
CA GLY A 119 -2.58 -3.31 -5.80
C GLY A 119 -2.36 -4.59 -4.99
N PHE A 120 -1.23 -4.72 -4.27
CA PHE A 120 -0.90 -5.84 -3.39
C PHE A 120 0.14 -5.43 -2.34
N PRO A 121 0.15 -6.04 -1.14
CA PRO A 121 1.17 -5.78 -0.13
C PRO A 121 2.46 -6.53 -0.46
N LEU A 122 3.61 -6.04 0.02
CA LEU A 122 4.90 -6.73 -0.07
C LEU A 122 5.15 -7.66 1.11
N CYS A 123 4.40 -7.49 2.21
CA CYS A 123 4.35 -8.46 3.29
C CYS A 123 3.45 -9.65 2.94
N ASN A 124 3.41 -10.63 3.85
CA ASN A 124 2.45 -11.71 3.74
C ASN A 124 1.02 -11.14 3.92
N PRO A 125 0.12 -11.22 2.91
CA PRO A 125 -1.21 -10.62 2.99
C PRO A 125 -2.03 -11.13 4.19
N PHE A 126 -1.77 -12.36 4.62
CA PHE A 126 -2.45 -13.00 5.74
C PHE A 126 -2.17 -12.30 7.10
N GLU A 127 -1.07 -11.56 7.21
CA GLU A 127 -0.78 -10.71 8.39
C GLU A 127 -1.73 -9.50 8.50
N LEU A 128 -2.46 -9.18 7.43
CA LEU A 128 -3.41 -8.07 7.39
C LEU A 128 -4.85 -8.51 7.69
N ALA A 129 -5.10 -9.78 8.00
CA ALA A 129 -6.44 -10.30 8.30
C ALA A 129 -6.98 -9.76 9.64
N ASP A 130 -8.24 -9.35 9.66
CA ASP A 130 -8.95 -8.87 10.88
C ASP A 130 -9.53 -10.00 11.73
N GLU A 131 -9.37 -11.24 11.29
CA GLU A 131 -9.84 -12.44 12.00
C GLU A 131 -8.75 -13.51 12.06
N PRO A 132 -8.70 -14.32 13.13
CA PRO A 132 -7.79 -15.46 13.20
C PRO A 132 -8.17 -16.53 12.16
N MET A 133 -7.16 -17.08 11.49
CA MET A 133 -7.33 -18.14 10.48
C MET A 133 -7.43 -19.52 11.15
N GLU A 134 -8.50 -19.73 11.90
CA GLU A 134 -8.71 -20.99 12.61
C GLU A 134 -8.96 -22.16 11.64
N MET A 135 -8.36 -23.31 11.95
CA MET A 135 -8.56 -24.59 11.23
C MET A 135 -8.23 -24.55 9.73
N GLY A 136 -7.37 -23.61 9.31
CA GLY A 136 -6.93 -23.48 7.93
C GLY A 136 -6.08 -24.65 7.47
N THR A 137 -6.60 -25.42 6.52
CA THR A 137 -5.86 -26.45 5.79
C THR A 137 -4.94 -25.79 4.76
N MET A 138 -3.67 -26.18 4.73
CA MET A 138 -2.69 -25.69 3.74
C MET A 138 -2.83 -26.46 2.42
N ALA A 139 -2.35 -25.88 1.32
CA ALA A 139 -2.41 -26.50 0.00
C ALA A 139 -1.67 -27.85 -0.03
N SER A 140 -0.51 -27.92 0.63
CA SER A 140 0.31 -29.14 0.77
C SER A 140 -0.40 -30.29 1.49
N GLU A 141 -1.40 -30.00 2.32
CA GLU A 141 -2.16 -31.00 3.07
C GLU A 141 -3.37 -31.56 2.29
N LEU A 142 -3.77 -30.95 1.17
CA LEU A 142 -4.98 -31.33 0.44
C LEU A 142 -4.94 -32.80 -0.01
N SER A 143 -3.76 -33.28 -0.42
CA SER A 143 -3.58 -34.68 -0.83
C SER A 143 -3.99 -35.71 0.24
N GLN A 144 -3.74 -35.39 1.51
CA GLN A 144 -4.08 -36.26 2.65
C GLN A 144 -5.55 -36.14 3.06
N LYS A 145 -6.23 -35.10 2.59
CA LYS A 145 -7.61 -34.76 2.94
C LYS A 145 -8.57 -35.00 1.77
N LEU A 146 -8.18 -35.79 0.76
CA LEU A 146 -9.04 -36.14 -0.37
C LEU A 146 -10.41 -36.65 0.09
N GLY A 147 -11.47 -36.10 -0.50
CA GLY A 147 -12.85 -36.46 -0.17
C GLY A 147 -13.34 -35.95 1.18
N HIS A 148 -12.52 -35.25 1.97
CA HIS A 148 -12.94 -34.64 3.23
C HIS A 148 -13.37 -33.19 3.05
N PHE A 149 -14.19 -32.71 3.96
CA PHE A 149 -14.57 -31.30 4.03
C PHE A 149 -13.49 -30.53 4.79
N VAL A 150 -13.01 -29.43 4.21
CA VAL A 150 -11.93 -28.60 4.73
C VAL A 150 -12.30 -27.12 4.73
N VAL A 151 -11.63 -26.35 5.58
CA VAL A 151 -11.59 -24.89 5.53
C VAL A 151 -10.20 -24.50 5.08
N VAL A 152 -10.11 -23.67 4.05
CA VAL A 152 -8.84 -23.14 3.53
C VAL A 152 -8.92 -21.62 3.47
N TYR A 153 -7.78 -20.96 3.67
CA TYR A 153 -7.64 -19.53 3.48
C TYR A 153 -6.66 -19.28 2.33
N GLY A 154 -7.04 -18.40 1.42
CA GLY A 154 -6.28 -18.13 0.21
C GLY A 154 -6.25 -16.64 -0.12
N TYR A 155 -5.10 -16.12 -0.52
CA TYR A 155 -4.99 -14.81 -1.15
C TYR A 155 -5.27 -14.94 -2.65
N LEU A 156 -6.30 -14.24 -3.13
CA LEU A 156 -6.81 -14.42 -4.49
C LEU A 156 -5.81 -13.94 -5.54
N VAL A 157 -5.40 -14.86 -6.43
CA VAL A 157 -4.55 -14.56 -7.59
C VAL A 157 -5.42 -14.21 -8.78
N THR A 158 -6.33 -15.12 -9.16
CA THR A 158 -7.20 -14.92 -10.32
C THR A 158 -8.48 -15.73 -10.23
N VAL A 159 -9.51 -15.24 -10.92
CA VAL A 159 -10.79 -15.94 -11.11
C VAL A 159 -11.04 -16.05 -12.60
N LYS A 160 -11.21 -17.28 -13.07
CA LYS A 160 -11.67 -17.58 -14.42
C LYS A 160 -13.17 -17.80 -14.40
N ASP A 161 -13.91 -16.89 -15.01
CA ASP A 161 -15.33 -17.08 -15.32
C ASP A 161 -15.48 -18.08 -16.47
N THR A 162 -16.32 -19.09 -16.27
CA THR A 162 -16.67 -20.05 -17.32
C THR A 162 -18.15 -20.44 -17.22
N LYS A 163 -18.58 -21.32 -18.11
CA LYS A 163 -19.96 -21.81 -18.17
C LYS A 163 -19.96 -23.33 -18.17
N THR A 164 -20.96 -23.92 -17.51
CA THR A 164 -21.25 -25.35 -17.64
C THR A 164 -21.74 -25.68 -19.06
N ALA A 165 -21.85 -26.96 -19.39
CA ALA A 165 -22.46 -27.40 -20.65
C ALA A 165 -23.90 -26.87 -20.87
N LYS A 166 -24.61 -26.55 -19.77
CA LYS A 166 -25.95 -25.95 -19.79
C LYS A 166 -25.95 -24.43 -19.93
N GLY A 167 -24.77 -23.80 -19.90
CA GLY A 167 -24.61 -22.35 -20.02
C GLY A 167 -24.55 -21.60 -18.69
N ASP A 168 -24.69 -22.29 -17.55
CA ASP A 168 -24.70 -21.66 -16.22
C ASP A 168 -23.29 -21.21 -15.81
N ARG A 169 -23.17 -20.00 -15.25
CA ARG A 169 -21.89 -19.43 -14.85
C ARG A 169 -21.28 -20.20 -13.67
N MET A 170 -20.00 -20.54 -13.76
CA MET A 170 -19.20 -21.11 -12.67
C MET A 170 -17.81 -20.47 -12.65
N ASN A 171 -17.08 -20.65 -11.55
CA ASN A 171 -15.74 -20.07 -11.38
C ASN A 171 -14.68 -21.12 -11.07
N PHE A 172 -13.54 -21.00 -11.75
CA PHE A 172 -12.29 -21.61 -11.32
C PHE A 172 -11.41 -20.52 -10.76
N ALA A 173 -10.97 -20.65 -9.52
CA ALA A 173 -10.21 -19.62 -8.84
C ALA A 173 -8.92 -20.19 -8.27
N THR A 174 -7.83 -19.46 -8.50
CA THR A 174 -6.49 -19.78 -8.01
C THR A 174 -6.12 -18.77 -6.93
N PHE A 175 -5.55 -19.29 -5.86
CA PHE A 175 -5.11 -18.57 -4.69
C PHE A 175 -3.68 -18.99 -4.34
N THR A 176 -3.05 -18.23 -3.46
CA THR A 176 -1.88 -18.69 -2.69
C THR A 176 -2.29 -18.87 -1.24
N ASP A 177 -1.86 -19.96 -0.60
CA ASP A 177 -2.02 -20.15 0.84
C ASP A 177 -1.00 -19.32 1.64
N TYR A 178 -0.98 -19.49 2.97
CA TYR A 178 -0.09 -18.76 3.86
C TYR A 178 1.40 -18.95 3.54
N ASN A 179 1.78 -20.13 3.03
CA ASN A 179 3.16 -20.47 2.67
C ASN A 179 3.52 -20.02 1.24
N GLY A 180 2.54 -19.51 0.49
CA GLY A 180 2.70 -19.14 -0.90
C GLY A 180 2.46 -20.28 -1.88
N ASP A 181 1.99 -21.44 -1.42
CA ASP A 181 1.67 -22.58 -2.27
C ASP A 181 0.36 -22.32 -3.02
N PHE A 182 0.28 -22.76 -4.28
CA PHE A 182 -0.92 -22.60 -5.08
C PHE A 182 -2.06 -23.46 -4.54
N LEU A 183 -3.22 -22.83 -4.37
CA LEU A 183 -4.45 -23.46 -3.96
C LEU A 183 -5.54 -23.14 -4.98
N ASP A 184 -6.11 -24.18 -5.58
CA ASP A 184 -7.17 -24.05 -6.58
C ASP A 184 -8.53 -24.45 -5.99
N SER A 185 -9.58 -23.76 -6.46
CA SER A 185 -10.95 -24.08 -6.08
C SER A 185 -11.92 -23.95 -7.24
N VAL A 186 -12.99 -24.74 -7.16
CA VAL A 186 -14.08 -24.78 -8.13
C VAL A 186 -15.37 -24.33 -7.45
N HIS A 187 -16.06 -23.36 -8.06
CA HIS A 187 -17.32 -22.81 -7.57
C HIS A 187 -18.40 -23.08 -8.59
N PHE A 188 -19.21 -24.11 -8.36
CA PHE A 188 -20.33 -24.46 -9.22
C PHE A 188 -21.43 -23.38 -9.20
N PRO A 189 -22.34 -23.35 -10.20
CA PRO A 189 -23.23 -22.21 -10.40
C PRO A 189 -24.08 -21.77 -9.21
N ASN A 190 -24.58 -22.74 -8.43
CA ASN A 190 -25.31 -22.45 -7.20
C ASN A 190 -24.44 -21.70 -6.18
N ILE A 191 -23.19 -22.10 -6.01
CA ILE A 191 -22.24 -21.50 -5.08
C ILE A 191 -21.71 -20.18 -5.62
N ALA A 192 -21.32 -20.12 -6.89
CA ALA A 192 -20.86 -18.90 -7.55
C ALA A 192 -21.92 -17.77 -7.51
N SER A 193 -23.21 -18.12 -7.60
CA SER A 193 -24.31 -17.15 -7.48
C SER A 193 -24.58 -16.72 -6.03
N GLN A 194 -24.47 -17.63 -5.06
CA GLN A 194 -24.77 -17.33 -3.65
C GLN A 194 -23.60 -16.62 -2.94
N PHE A 195 -22.37 -16.99 -3.31
CA PHE A 195 -21.13 -16.51 -2.71
C PHE A 195 -20.21 -15.94 -3.80
N PRO A 196 -20.60 -14.83 -4.46
CA PRO A 196 -19.79 -14.24 -5.51
C PRO A 196 -18.51 -13.64 -4.96
N PHE A 197 -17.45 -13.66 -5.79
CA PHE A 197 -16.20 -12.95 -5.51
C PHE A 197 -16.43 -11.44 -5.38
N ARG A 198 -15.75 -10.82 -4.40
CA ARG A 198 -15.85 -9.38 -4.06
C ARG A 198 -14.50 -8.67 -4.25
N GLY A 199 -13.90 -8.83 -5.43
CA GLY A 199 -12.62 -8.23 -5.79
C GLY A 199 -11.40 -8.96 -5.22
N LYS A 200 -10.21 -8.34 -5.32
CA LYS A 200 -8.96 -8.91 -4.79
C LYS A 200 -8.97 -8.94 -3.25
N GLY A 201 -8.16 -9.83 -2.67
CA GLY A 201 -7.97 -9.93 -1.23
C GLY A 201 -7.91 -11.38 -0.73
N LEU A 202 -8.00 -11.51 0.59
CA LEU A 202 -8.06 -12.79 1.28
C LEU A 202 -9.47 -13.37 1.25
N TYR A 203 -9.55 -14.68 1.11
CA TYR A 203 -10.79 -15.43 1.10
C TYR A 203 -10.69 -16.65 2.00
N LYS A 204 -11.79 -16.94 2.68
CA LYS A 204 -12.07 -18.19 3.37
C LYS A 204 -12.95 -19.03 2.47
N ILE A 205 -12.51 -20.24 2.17
CA ILE A 205 -13.22 -21.20 1.34
C ILE A 205 -13.53 -22.42 2.19
N GLN A 206 -14.79 -22.85 2.16
CA GLN A 206 -15.23 -24.07 2.81
C GLN A 206 -15.69 -25.02 1.72
N GLY A 207 -15.21 -26.26 1.72
CA GLY A 207 -15.51 -27.15 0.62
C GLY A 207 -14.92 -28.54 0.78
N ARG A 208 -15.20 -29.40 -0.20
CA ARG A 208 -14.69 -30.76 -0.24
C ARG A 208 -13.43 -30.81 -1.09
N VAL A 209 -12.40 -31.53 -0.63
CA VAL A 209 -11.23 -31.77 -1.47
C VAL A 209 -11.59 -32.79 -2.56
N SER A 210 -11.33 -32.41 -3.80
CA SER A 210 -11.45 -33.26 -4.98
C SER A 210 -10.08 -33.39 -5.67
N GLU A 211 -9.95 -34.39 -6.52
CA GLU A 211 -8.74 -34.63 -7.30
C GLU A 211 -9.11 -34.93 -8.75
N GLU A 212 -8.40 -34.31 -9.68
CA GLU A 212 -8.51 -34.57 -11.11
C GLU A 212 -7.11 -34.56 -11.74
N PHE A 213 -6.69 -35.68 -12.35
CA PHE A 213 -5.40 -35.84 -13.03
C PHE A 213 -4.16 -35.49 -12.17
N GLY A 214 -4.20 -35.79 -10.88
CA GLY A 214 -3.15 -35.53 -9.90
C GLY A 214 -3.21 -34.14 -9.28
N PHE A 215 -4.18 -33.30 -9.64
CA PHE A 215 -4.35 -31.96 -9.09
C PHE A 215 -5.46 -31.96 -8.04
N TYR A 216 -5.11 -31.56 -6.83
CA TYR A 216 -6.06 -31.43 -5.72
C TYR A 216 -6.68 -30.03 -5.72
N THR A 217 -8.01 -29.96 -5.69
CA THR A 217 -8.74 -28.69 -5.63
C THR A 217 -9.79 -28.72 -4.53
N VAL A 218 -10.29 -27.55 -4.12
CA VAL A 218 -11.42 -27.45 -3.19
C VAL A 218 -12.69 -27.16 -3.99
N GLU A 219 -13.63 -28.10 -4.01
CA GLU A 219 -15.00 -27.85 -4.47
C GLU A 219 -15.72 -27.01 -3.41
N ALA A 220 -15.82 -25.72 -3.69
CA ALA A 220 -16.36 -24.76 -2.75
C ALA A 220 -17.84 -25.02 -2.49
N SER A 221 -18.21 -25.05 -1.21
CA SER A 221 -19.58 -25.01 -0.70
C SER A 221 -19.95 -23.63 -0.14
N ALA A 222 -18.95 -22.84 0.28
CA ALA A 222 -19.11 -21.44 0.65
C ALA A 222 -17.82 -20.66 0.44
N LEU A 223 -17.96 -19.37 0.16
CA LEU A 223 -16.85 -18.43 -0.05
C LEU A 223 -17.13 -17.13 0.71
N TYR A 224 -16.17 -16.69 1.53
CA TYR A 224 -16.25 -15.46 2.28
C TYR A 224 -15.00 -14.63 2.05
N LYS A 225 -15.16 -13.35 1.73
CA LYS A 225 -14.04 -12.41 1.72
C LYS A 225 -13.66 -12.10 3.17
N VAL A 226 -12.40 -12.31 3.52
CA VAL A 226 -11.85 -12.00 4.84
C VAL A 226 -11.61 -10.50 4.92
N ALA A 227 -12.05 -9.87 6.00
CA ALA A 227 -11.82 -8.46 6.24
C ALA A 227 -10.33 -8.22 6.54
N MET A 228 -9.81 -7.09 6.05
CA MET A 228 -8.49 -6.62 6.45
C MET A 228 -8.62 -5.74 7.69
N VAL A 229 -7.58 -5.71 8.52
CA VAL A 229 -7.49 -4.79 9.66
C VAL A 229 -7.79 -3.35 9.21
N PRO A 230 -8.43 -2.51 10.04
CA PRO A 230 -8.69 -1.13 9.68
C PRO A 230 -7.40 -0.37 9.36
N ASP A 231 -7.43 0.44 8.30
CA ASP A 231 -6.28 1.26 7.94
C ASP A 231 -6.05 2.34 9.00
N PRO A 232 -4.91 2.32 9.72
CA PRO A 232 -4.61 3.27 10.79
C PRO A 232 -4.64 4.72 10.32
N ARG A 233 -4.40 5.00 9.03
CA ARG A 233 -4.42 6.36 8.45
C ARG A 233 -5.80 7.02 8.51
N TYR A 234 -6.87 6.21 8.54
CA TYR A 234 -8.26 6.69 8.49
C TYR A 234 -9.07 6.37 9.75
N THR A 235 -8.45 5.76 10.77
CA THR A 235 -9.14 5.49 12.03
C THR A 235 -8.95 6.65 12.99
N ASP A 236 -10.06 7.18 13.53
CA ASP A 236 -10.07 8.27 14.53
C ASP A 236 -9.38 7.92 15.86
N THR A 237 -8.81 6.73 15.99
CA THR A 237 -8.10 6.26 17.18
C THR A 237 -6.86 7.12 17.52
N ILE A 238 -6.33 7.88 16.55
CA ILE A 238 -5.19 8.79 16.75
C ILE A 238 -5.58 10.07 17.52
N SER A 239 -6.87 10.36 17.73
CA SER A 239 -7.30 11.60 18.40
C SER A 239 -7.27 11.57 19.94
N ARG A 240 -6.62 10.60 20.61
CA ARG A 240 -6.69 10.47 22.09
C ARG A 240 -5.44 10.04 22.86
N SER A 241 -4.24 10.08 22.30
CA SER A 241 -3.03 9.96 23.15
C SER A 241 -2.02 11.07 22.85
N SER A 242 -2.13 12.13 23.65
CA SER A 242 -1.21 13.26 23.81
C SER A 242 -0.93 14.09 22.56
N ASP A 243 -1.83 15.05 22.30
CA ASP A 243 -1.47 16.30 21.62
C ASP A 243 -0.30 16.96 22.38
N ASN A 244 0.93 16.76 21.91
CA ASN A 244 2.12 17.51 22.35
C ASN A 244 2.20 18.91 21.72
N TYR A 245 1.05 19.49 21.35
CA TYR A 245 0.95 20.92 21.08
C TYR A 245 0.91 21.66 22.42
N SER A 246 2.09 21.96 22.96
CA SER A 246 2.22 22.99 23.98
C SER A 246 1.66 24.30 23.40
N LYS A 247 0.51 24.73 23.95
CA LYS A 247 -0.08 26.04 23.68
C LYS A 247 0.92 27.12 24.11
N SER A 248 1.70 27.63 23.18
CA SER A 248 2.30 28.96 23.27
C SER A 248 1.41 29.95 22.51
N SER A 249 0.43 30.50 23.20
CA SER A 249 -0.12 31.81 22.82
C SER A 249 -0.25 32.68 24.06
N GLN A 250 0.71 33.61 24.17
CA GLN A 250 0.47 34.88 24.82
C GLN A 250 -0.74 35.54 24.14
N SER A 251 -1.78 35.83 24.92
CA SER A 251 -2.80 36.80 24.55
C SER A 251 -2.74 37.94 25.57
N MET A 252 -2.50 39.12 25.03
CA MET A 252 -2.46 40.42 25.68
C MET A 252 -3.63 40.61 26.66
N LYS A 253 -3.34 41.16 27.85
CA LYS A 253 -4.36 41.68 28.76
C LYS A 253 -5.04 42.89 28.11
N GLY A 254 -6.29 42.70 27.69
CA GLY A 254 -7.19 43.77 27.26
C GLY A 254 -7.54 44.69 28.42
N GLY A 255 -7.56 45.99 28.14
CA GLY A 255 -8.04 47.03 29.04
C GLY A 255 -9.53 46.89 29.34
N ILE A 256 -9.89 47.19 30.58
CA ILE A 256 -11.27 47.36 31.01
C ILE A 256 -11.52 48.87 31.08
N ASN A 257 -12.31 49.39 30.15
CA ASN A 257 -13.03 50.65 30.31
C ASN A 257 -14.32 50.35 31.09
N GLN A 258 -14.44 50.90 32.29
CA GLN A 258 -15.73 51.17 32.92
C GLN A 258 -15.84 52.68 33.15
N THR A 259 -16.53 53.35 32.24
CA THR A 259 -17.14 54.65 32.48
C THR A 259 -18.56 54.40 32.98
N ASN A 260 -18.78 54.61 34.27
CA ASN A 260 -20.09 54.85 34.84
C ASN A 260 -20.02 56.23 35.49
N THR A 261 -20.53 57.25 34.78
CA THR A 261 -20.75 58.58 35.32
C THR A 261 -22.18 58.64 35.80
N ALA A 262 -22.35 58.72 37.12
CA ALA A 262 -23.50 59.36 37.73
C ALA A 262 -23.00 60.69 38.32
N VAL A 263 -23.66 61.76 37.90
CA VAL A 263 -23.48 63.20 38.19
C VAL A 263 -22.35 63.89 37.43
#